data_AF-A0A2A4LX40-F1
#
_entry.id   AF-A0A2A4LX40-F1
#
_cell.length_a   1.000
_cell.length_b   1.000
_cell.length_c   1.000
_cell.angle_alpha   90.00
_cell.angle_beta   90.00
_cell.angle_gamma   90.00
#
_symmetry.space_group_name_H-M   'P 1'
#
loop_
_entity.id
_entity.type
_entity.pdbx_description
1 polymer ?
#
loop_
_entity_poly.entity_id
_entity_poly.type
_entity_poly.pdbx_seq_one_letter_code
_entity_poly.pdbx_strand_id
1 'polypeptide(L)'
;MDYDPDEIKHGYSIDASVAFCEVNATKLNLLDTPGNSNFISDTPACLRVVDGLIFVVGADEGVQFYTEKIWNWADQLNLPRIIFLNKLDHERANIAPILETIKKKFKKNPVFLQLPNATGENFSGIVDLIDNHYFSYNKDGKGNGKTGEIPSSITDEVELGHAELMEAVAEVDDDLIEIYLEHGELTEEQLSKGLKEGIRNGQLIPVICGSALQNMGVDLLLDTAIKYLPSPD
;
A
#
# COMPACT_ATOMS: atom_id res chain seq x y z
N MET A 1 19.65 -4.01 -2.43
CA MET A 1 20.13 -2.93 -1.55
C MET A 1 21.19 -3.46 -0.60
N ASP A 2 21.15 -4.75 -0.30
CA ASP A 2 22.20 -5.50 0.40
C ASP A 2 23.53 -5.53 -0.37
N TYR A 3 24.63 -5.18 0.31
CA TYR A 3 25.99 -5.20 -0.23
C TYR A 3 27.01 -5.84 0.72
N ASP A 4 26.63 -6.10 1.98
CA ASP A 4 27.50 -6.83 2.90
C ASP A 4 27.58 -8.31 2.49
N PRO A 5 28.79 -8.94 2.52
CA PRO A 5 28.94 -10.35 2.18
C PRO A 5 28.05 -11.30 2.98
N ASP A 6 27.77 -11.00 4.25
CA ASP A 6 26.88 -11.82 5.08
C ASP A 6 25.42 -11.63 4.70
N GLU A 7 24.98 -10.43 4.33
CA GLU A 7 23.62 -10.20 3.80
C GLU A 7 23.40 -10.96 2.48
N ILE A 8 24.36 -10.88 1.55
CA ILE A 8 24.31 -11.60 0.27
C ILE A 8 24.26 -13.12 0.51
N LYS A 9 25.06 -13.61 1.45
CA LYS A 9 25.14 -15.04 1.79
C LYS A 9 23.86 -15.56 2.45
N HIS A 10 23.23 -14.73 3.28
CA HIS A 10 22.10 -15.16 4.11
C HIS A 10 20.73 -14.77 3.55
N GLY A 11 20.66 -13.84 2.58
CA GLY A 11 19.42 -13.43 1.92
C GLY A 11 18.49 -12.61 2.80
N TYR A 12 19.02 -11.93 3.81
CA TYR A 12 18.28 -10.95 4.62
C TYR A 12 19.18 -9.75 4.93
N SER A 13 18.58 -8.56 4.99
CA SER A 13 19.26 -7.33 5.39
C SER A 13 19.62 -7.36 6.88
N ILE A 14 20.81 -6.88 7.20
CA ILE A 14 21.36 -6.76 8.57
C ILE A 14 21.30 -5.31 9.02
N ASP A 15 21.67 -4.37 8.13
CA ASP A 15 21.70 -2.95 8.45
C ASP A 15 20.63 -2.20 7.65
N ALA A 16 20.23 -1.03 8.15
CA ALA A 16 19.39 -0.12 7.36
C ALA A 16 20.21 0.45 6.19
N SER A 17 19.61 0.51 5.01
CA SER A 17 20.28 1.01 3.80
C SER A 17 19.51 2.17 3.17
N VAL A 18 20.25 3.05 2.49
CA VAL A 18 19.68 4.22 1.80
C VAL A 18 19.74 3.98 0.30
N ALA A 19 18.62 4.20 -0.37
CA ALA A 19 18.53 4.22 -1.82
C ALA A 19 17.72 5.42 -2.29
N PHE A 20 17.74 5.69 -3.59
CA PHE A 20 16.83 6.65 -4.19
C PHE A 20 16.41 6.19 -5.59
N CYS A 21 15.25 6.67 -6.03
CA CYS A 21 14.82 6.57 -7.41
C CYS A 21 14.15 7.88 -7.84
N GLU A 22 14.07 8.09 -9.15
CA GLU A 22 13.37 9.23 -9.75
C GLU A 22 12.21 8.71 -10.57
N VAL A 23 11.00 9.15 -10.23
CA VAL A 23 9.75 8.75 -10.87
C VAL A 23 8.94 10.01 -11.13
N ASN A 24 8.48 10.22 -12.36
CA ASN A 24 7.65 11.39 -12.73
C ASN A 24 8.26 12.74 -12.28
N ALA A 25 9.57 12.93 -12.50
CA ALA A 25 10.35 14.10 -12.05
C ALA A 25 10.34 14.35 -10.52
N THR A 26 9.92 13.35 -9.73
CA THR A 26 9.94 13.35 -8.27
C THR A 26 11.02 12.39 -7.79
N LYS A 27 11.88 12.85 -6.88
CA LYS A 27 12.91 12.01 -6.25
C LYS A 27 12.36 11.40 -4.97
N LEU A 28 12.36 10.07 -4.88
CA LEU A 28 12.04 9.33 -3.68
C LEU A 28 13.33 8.88 -3.01
N ASN A 29 13.52 9.24 -1.75
CA ASN A 29 14.59 8.71 -0.91
C ASN A 29 14.01 7.57 -0.07
N LEU A 30 14.63 6.39 -0.13
CA LEU A 30 14.17 5.18 0.52
C LEU A 30 15.14 4.81 1.63
N LEU A 31 14.59 4.52 2.81
CA LEU A 31 15.29 3.82 3.88
C LEU A 31 14.74 2.40 3.97
N ASP A 32 15.54 1.43 3.53
CA ASP A 32 15.21 0.02 3.70
C ASP A 32 15.68 -0.42 5.08
N THR A 33 14.79 -1.07 5.84
CA THR A 33 15.07 -1.48 7.22
C THR A 33 15.01 -3.00 7.34
N PRO A 34 15.91 -3.62 8.12
CA PRO A 34 15.87 -5.06 8.37
C PRO A 34 14.50 -5.53 8.90
N GLY A 35 13.92 -6.53 8.25
CA GLY A 35 12.69 -7.18 8.70
C GLY A 35 12.92 -8.25 9.78
N ASN A 36 14.17 -8.63 10.03
CA ASN A 36 14.54 -9.67 10.99
C ASN A 36 14.58 -9.12 12.42
N SER A 37 14.01 -9.87 13.35
CA SER A 37 13.93 -9.52 14.77
C SER A 37 15.27 -9.19 15.43
N ASN A 38 16.34 -9.85 14.97
CA ASN A 38 17.68 -9.68 15.55
C ASN A 38 18.36 -8.38 15.10
N PHE A 39 17.84 -7.72 14.06
CA PHE A 39 18.49 -6.62 13.35
C PHE A 39 17.62 -5.36 13.25
N ILE A 40 16.52 -5.30 14.00
CA ILE A 40 15.57 -4.18 14.00
C ILE A 40 16.06 -2.96 14.82
N SER A 41 17.33 -2.93 15.26
CA SER A 41 17.88 -1.88 16.13
C SER A 41 17.82 -0.50 15.48
N ASP A 42 17.95 -0.46 14.16
CA ASP A 42 18.08 0.78 13.39
C ASP A 42 16.72 1.34 12.99
N THR A 43 15.68 0.50 12.97
CA THR A 43 14.33 0.90 12.57
C THR A 43 13.81 2.09 13.36
N PRO A 44 13.89 2.17 14.71
CA PRO A 44 13.45 3.34 15.45
C PRO A 44 14.17 4.64 15.05
N ALA A 45 15.43 4.57 14.61
CA ALA A 45 16.15 5.74 14.11
C ALA A 45 15.67 6.15 12.73
N CYS A 46 15.45 5.18 11.83
CA CYS A 46 14.90 5.41 10.50
C CYS A 46 13.51 6.06 10.57
N LEU A 47 12.64 5.58 11.47
CA LEU A 47 11.29 6.14 11.64
C LEU A 47 11.30 7.64 12.01
N ARG A 48 12.35 8.14 12.66
CA ARG A 48 12.42 9.57 13.07
C ARG A 48 12.84 10.53 11.96
N VAL A 49 13.31 10.01 10.83
CA VAL A 49 13.90 10.81 9.75
C VAL A 49 13.16 10.66 8.41
N VAL A 50 12.07 9.89 8.39
CA VAL A 50 11.22 9.69 7.20
C VAL A 50 9.90 10.42 7.38
N ASP A 51 9.33 10.88 6.28
CA ASP A 51 8.05 11.59 6.27
C ASP A 51 6.86 10.62 6.12
N GLY A 52 7.10 9.38 5.69
CA GLY A 52 6.06 8.36 5.52
C GLY A 52 6.65 6.95 5.42
N LEU A 53 5.78 5.95 5.48
CA LEU A 53 6.16 4.54 5.52
C LEU A 53 5.39 3.68 4.53
N ILE A 54 6.07 2.69 3.96
CA ILE A 54 5.45 1.60 3.20
C ILE A 54 5.60 0.32 4.01
N PHE A 55 4.49 -0.19 4.52
CA PHE A 55 4.42 -1.49 5.20
C PHE A 55 4.19 -2.59 4.18
N VAL A 56 5.21 -3.40 3.93
CA VAL A 56 5.08 -4.58 3.06
C VAL A 56 4.53 -5.75 3.87
N VAL A 57 3.37 -6.26 3.48
CA VAL A 57 2.71 -7.42 4.10
C VAL A 57 2.58 -8.50 3.04
N GLY A 58 3.11 -9.70 3.29
CA GLY A 58 2.96 -10.84 2.37
C GLY A 58 1.53 -11.39 2.40
N ALA A 59 0.94 -11.60 1.22
CA ALA A 59 -0.39 -12.18 1.06
C ALA A 59 -0.47 -13.66 1.50
N ASP A 60 0.68 -14.31 1.68
CA ASP A 60 0.86 -15.69 2.14
C ASP A 60 1.06 -15.80 3.65
N GLU A 61 1.70 -14.81 4.27
CA GLU A 61 2.14 -14.83 5.68
C GLU A 61 1.33 -13.91 6.59
N GLY A 62 0.80 -12.80 6.06
CA GLY A 62 0.08 -11.79 6.81
C GLY A 62 0.94 -11.01 7.81
N VAL A 63 0.28 -10.41 8.81
CA VAL A 63 0.92 -9.50 9.78
C VAL A 63 1.71 -10.26 10.84
N GLN A 64 3.04 -10.09 10.81
CA GLN A 64 3.96 -10.71 11.77
C GLN A 64 4.06 -9.90 13.08
N PHE A 65 4.64 -10.51 14.12
CA PHE A 65 4.83 -9.87 15.43
C PHE A 65 5.61 -8.55 15.34
N TYR A 66 6.70 -8.53 14.55
CA TYR A 66 7.51 -7.32 14.39
C TYR A 66 6.85 -6.27 13.50
N THR A 67 6.04 -6.66 12.53
CA THR A 67 5.19 -5.73 11.76
C THR A 67 4.31 -4.92 12.70
N GLU A 68 3.68 -5.57 13.69
CA GLU A 68 2.86 -4.92 14.72
C GLU A 68 3.69 -4.01 15.65
N LYS A 69 4.90 -4.41 16.00
CA LYS A 69 5.80 -3.58 16.82
C LYS A 69 6.20 -2.29 16.10
N ILE A 70 6.59 -2.38 14.83
CA ILE A 70 6.95 -1.21 14.00
C ILE A 70 5.72 -0.33 13.79
N TRP A 71 4.55 -0.94 13.57
CA TRP A 71 3.28 -0.21 13.44
C TRP A 71 3.01 0.68 14.66
N ASN A 72 3.15 0.13 15.87
CA ASN A 72 2.95 0.89 17.11
C ASN A 72 3.96 2.03 17.28
N TRP A 73 5.21 1.87 16.81
CA TRP A 73 6.19 2.96 16.80
C TRP A 73 5.83 4.06 15.79
N ALA A 74 5.32 3.68 14.63
CA ALA A 74 4.83 4.62 13.64
C ALA A 74 3.60 5.40 14.15
N ASP A 75 2.70 4.76 14.92
CA ASP A 75 1.60 5.42 15.62
C ASP A 75 2.09 6.49 16.60
N GLN A 76 3.13 6.21 17.38
CA GLN A 76 3.69 7.17 18.34
C GLN A 76 4.28 8.41 17.67
N LEU A 77 4.68 8.30 16.40
CA LEU A 77 5.27 9.37 15.61
C LEU A 77 4.25 10.03 14.65
N ASN A 78 2.99 9.57 14.65
CA ASN A 78 1.95 10.00 13.72
C ASN A 78 2.39 9.94 12.24
N LEU A 79 3.16 8.92 11.87
CA LEU A 79 3.66 8.80 10.51
C LEU A 79 2.54 8.31 9.57
N PRO A 80 2.32 8.97 8.41
CA PRO A 80 1.43 8.45 7.37
C PRO A 80 2.02 7.20 6.75
N ARG A 81 1.13 6.28 6.37
CA ARG A 81 1.47 4.89 6.06
C ARG A 81 0.70 4.42 4.83
N ILE A 82 1.35 3.61 3.99
CA ILE A 82 0.72 2.81 2.95
C ILE A 82 0.99 1.34 3.27
N ILE A 83 0.00 0.47 3.09
CA ILE A 83 0.20 -0.98 3.13
C ILE A 83 0.37 -1.47 1.69
N PHE A 84 1.50 -2.13 1.41
CA PHE A 84 1.67 -2.88 0.18
C PHE A 84 1.46 -4.37 0.44
N LEU A 85 0.33 -4.90 -0.01
CA LEU A 85 0.00 -6.32 0.04
C LEU A 85 0.71 -7.04 -1.10
N ASN A 86 1.87 -7.61 -0.77
CA ASN A 86 2.81 -8.22 -1.72
C ASN A 86 2.58 -9.73 -1.86
N LYS A 87 3.26 -10.37 -2.83
CA LYS A 87 3.24 -11.82 -3.08
C LYS A 87 1.85 -12.37 -3.44
N LEU A 88 1.03 -11.58 -4.14
CA LEU A 88 -0.30 -12.04 -4.57
C LEU A 88 -0.25 -13.15 -5.63
N ASP A 89 0.90 -13.34 -6.27
CA ASP A 89 1.20 -14.46 -7.16
C ASP A 89 1.44 -15.80 -6.42
N HIS A 90 1.61 -15.76 -5.09
CA HIS A 90 1.87 -16.96 -4.29
C HIS A 90 0.60 -17.84 -4.19
N GLU A 91 0.74 -19.17 -4.29
CA GLU A 91 -0.40 -20.11 -4.29
C GLU A 91 -1.28 -20.05 -3.02
N ARG A 92 -0.66 -19.69 -1.89
CA ARG A 92 -1.31 -19.50 -0.59
C ARG A 92 -1.86 -18.09 -0.35
N ALA A 93 -1.77 -17.19 -1.33
CA ALA A 93 -2.21 -15.81 -1.17
C ALA A 93 -3.71 -15.76 -0.82
N ASN A 94 -4.03 -15.14 0.32
CA ASN A 94 -5.41 -15.00 0.76
C ASN A 94 -5.65 -13.66 1.47
N ILE A 95 -6.38 -12.77 0.81
CA ILE A 95 -6.52 -11.38 1.21
C ILE A 95 -7.43 -11.23 2.45
N ALA A 96 -8.59 -11.91 2.48
CA ALA A 96 -9.62 -11.66 3.48
C ALA A 96 -9.12 -11.89 4.94
N PRO A 97 -8.46 -13.01 5.29
CA PRO A 97 -7.90 -13.20 6.63
C PRO A 97 -6.84 -12.16 7.01
N ILE A 98 -6.10 -11.64 6.04
CA ILE A 98 -5.06 -10.65 6.28
C ILE A 98 -5.69 -9.31 6.63
N LEU A 99 -6.75 -8.90 5.93
CA LEU A 99 -7.49 -7.68 6.27
C LEU A 99 -8.08 -7.73 7.66
N GLU A 100 -8.68 -8.86 8.03
CA GLU A 100 -9.21 -9.05 9.39
C GLU A 100 -8.10 -9.00 10.45
N THR A 101 -6.92 -9.53 10.12
CA THR A 101 -5.75 -9.44 10.99
C THR A 101 -5.25 -8.00 11.12
N ILE A 102 -5.18 -7.25 10.01
CA ILE A 102 -4.80 -5.83 9.98
C ILE A 102 -5.78 -5.02 10.83
N LYS A 103 -7.08 -5.15 10.60
CA LYS A 103 -8.14 -4.47 11.38
C LYS A 103 -7.99 -4.73 12.87
N LYS A 104 -7.81 -6.00 13.26
CA LYS A 104 -7.72 -6.41 14.66
C LYS A 104 -6.43 -5.92 15.34
N LYS A 105 -5.28 -6.09 14.69
CA LYS A 105 -3.97 -5.78 15.28
C LYS A 105 -3.68 -4.28 15.28
N PHE A 106 -3.96 -3.61 14.17
CA PHE A 106 -3.66 -2.20 14.00
C PHE A 106 -4.79 -1.30 14.51
N LYS A 107 -5.99 -1.84 14.75
CA LYS A 107 -7.18 -1.09 15.19
C LYS A 107 -7.52 0.06 14.24
N LYS A 108 -7.32 -0.20 12.95
CA LYS A 108 -7.54 0.73 11.84
C LYS A 108 -8.27 -0.01 10.75
N ASN A 109 -9.13 0.68 10.02
CA ASN A 109 -9.78 0.12 8.84
C ASN A 109 -8.90 0.40 7.62
N PRO A 110 -8.21 -0.61 7.06
CA PRO A 110 -7.49 -0.43 5.82
C PRO A 110 -8.48 -0.21 4.67
N VAL A 111 -8.14 0.67 3.75
CA VAL A 111 -8.98 1.01 2.59
C VAL A 111 -8.21 0.67 1.34
N PHE A 112 -8.78 -0.15 0.45
CA PHE A 112 -8.14 -0.42 -0.83
C PHE A 112 -8.27 0.80 -1.73
N LEU A 113 -7.16 1.21 -2.33
CA LEU A 113 -7.20 2.08 -3.50
C LEU A 113 -7.26 1.25 -4.79
N GLN A 114 -6.86 -0.02 -4.70
CA GLN A 114 -6.71 -0.93 -5.83
C GLN A 114 -7.07 -2.36 -5.44
N LEU A 115 -7.72 -3.11 -6.33
CA LEU A 115 -8.04 -4.53 -6.14
C LEU A 115 -7.30 -5.41 -7.13
N PRO A 116 -6.73 -6.54 -6.70
CA PRO A 116 -6.14 -7.49 -7.63
C PRO A 116 -7.25 -8.27 -8.35
N ASN A 117 -7.07 -8.54 -9.64
CA ASN A 117 -8.06 -9.29 -10.42
C ASN A 117 -8.24 -10.75 -9.95
N ALA A 118 -7.22 -11.30 -9.31
CA ALA A 118 -7.15 -12.65 -8.78
C ALA A 118 -5.98 -12.77 -7.80
N THR A 119 -5.77 -13.98 -7.28
CA THR A 119 -4.59 -14.36 -6.49
C THR A 119 -3.97 -15.64 -7.05
N GLY A 120 -2.76 -15.99 -6.59
CA GLY A 120 -2.01 -17.15 -7.07
C GLY A 120 -1.64 -17.05 -8.54
N GLU A 121 -1.68 -18.17 -9.25
CA GLU A 121 -1.25 -18.26 -10.65
C GLU A 121 -2.06 -17.39 -11.63
N ASN A 122 -3.29 -17.05 -11.25
CA ASN A 122 -4.23 -16.25 -12.02
C ASN A 122 -4.03 -14.74 -11.83
N PHE A 123 -3.27 -14.33 -10.81
CA PHE A 123 -2.95 -12.93 -10.59
C PHE A 123 -2.18 -12.37 -11.79
N SER A 124 -2.74 -11.33 -12.41
CA SER A 124 -2.26 -10.79 -13.68
C SER A 124 -2.58 -9.31 -13.88
N GLY A 125 -3.37 -8.72 -13.00
CA GLY A 125 -3.71 -7.32 -13.08
C GLY A 125 -4.36 -6.77 -11.84
N ILE A 126 -4.51 -5.46 -11.85
CA ILE A 126 -4.97 -4.66 -10.71
C ILE A 126 -5.98 -3.66 -11.25
N VAL A 127 -7.11 -3.50 -10.58
CA VAL A 127 -8.10 -2.47 -10.85
C VAL A 127 -7.88 -1.32 -9.89
N ASP A 128 -7.76 -0.10 -10.41
CA ASP A 128 -7.75 1.14 -9.63
C ASP A 128 -9.19 1.56 -9.34
N LEU A 129 -9.52 1.72 -8.06
CA LEU A 129 -10.86 2.06 -7.58
C LEU A 129 -11.14 3.57 -7.61
N ILE A 130 -10.13 4.42 -7.81
CA ILE A 130 -10.30 5.87 -7.89
C ILE A 130 -10.75 6.23 -9.30
N ASP A 131 -10.00 5.77 -10.30
CA ASP A 131 -10.24 6.13 -11.70
C ASP A 131 -11.00 5.05 -12.48
N ASN A 132 -11.35 3.92 -11.84
CA ASN A 132 -12.03 2.77 -12.46
C ASN A 132 -11.31 2.21 -13.71
N HIS A 133 -9.99 2.06 -13.62
CA HIS A 133 -9.16 1.52 -14.71
C HIS A 133 -8.53 0.18 -14.32
N TYR A 134 -8.48 -0.75 -15.27
CA TYR A 134 -7.75 -2.00 -15.11
C TYR A 134 -6.34 -1.90 -15.69
N PHE A 135 -5.35 -2.33 -14.92
CA PHE A 135 -3.95 -2.45 -15.30
C PHE A 135 -3.57 -3.92 -15.43
N SER A 136 -3.27 -4.34 -16.66
CA SER A 136 -2.75 -5.68 -16.95
C SER A 136 -1.22 -5.69 -16.96
N TYR A 137 -0.64 -6.75 -16.39
CA TYR A 137 0.81 -6.94 -16.34
C TYR A 137 1.21 -8.24 -17.05
N ASN A 138 2.36 -8.18 -17.71
CA ASN A 138 2.99 -9.40 -18.23
C ASN A 138 3.87 -9.99 -17.13
N LYS A 139 3.82 -11.32 -16.95
CA LYS A 139 4.80 -12.04 -16.13
C LYS A 139 6.22 -11.73 -16.64
N ASP A 140 7.15 -11.48 -15.72
CA ASP A 140 8.52 -11.03 -15.99
C ASP A 140 8.64 -9.71 -16.79
N GLY A 141 7.57 -8.91 -16.81
CA GLY A 141 7.54 -7.61 -17.48
C GLY A 141 8.40 -6.56 -16.76
N LYS A 142 8.47 -5.36 -17.36
CA LYS A 142 9.16 -4.19 -16.77
C LYS A 142 8.38 -3.51 -15.64
N GLY A 143 7.22 -4.04 -15.26
CA GLY A 143 6.34 -3.46 -14.26
C GLY A 143 5.64 -2.17 -14.64
N ASN A 144 5.35 -2.01 -15.93
CA ASN A 144 4.49 -0.93 -16.42
C ASN A 144 3.13 -1.53 -16.77
N GLY A 145 2.13 -1.31 -15.92
CA GLY A 145 0.76 -1.77 -16.15
C GLY A 145 0.20 -1.19 -17.45
N LYS A 146 -0.49 -2.02 -18.24
CA LYS A 146 -1.21 -1.57 -19.43
C LYS A 146 -2.68 -1.38 -19.10
N THR A 147 -3.16 -0.16 -19.31
CA THR A 147 -4.57 0.19 -19.15
C THR A 147 -5.46 -0.64 -20.08
N GLY A 148 -6.59 -1.10 -19.56
CA GLY A 148 -7.62 -1.84 -20.27
C GLY A 148 -8.96 -1.77 -19.54
N GLU A 149 -9.93 -2.53 -20.05
CA GLU A 149 -11.25 -2.65 -19.45
C GLU A 149 -11.23 -3.60 -18.24
N ILE A 150 -12.10 -3.33 -17.27
CA ILE A 150 -12.27 -4.16 -16.08
C ILE A 150 -12.84 -5.53 -16.48
N PRO A 151 -12.21 -6.65 -16.10
CA PRO A 151 -12.75 -7.97 -16.37
C PRO A 151 -14.10 -8.16 -15.68
N SER A 152 -15.07 -8.75 -16.39
CA SER A 152 -16.42 -9.00 -15.85
C SER A 152 -16.42 -9.93 -14.62
N SER A 153 -15.33 -10.66 -14.37
CA SER A 153 -15.19 -11.58 -13.25
C SER A 153 -14.94 -10.89 -11.91
N ILE A 154 -14.67 -9.58 -11.91
CA ILE A 154 -14.40 -8.80 -10.69
C ILE A 154 -15.25 -7.52 -10.59
N THR A 155 -16.26 -7.37 -11.46
CA THR A 155 -17.06 -6.13 -11.50
C THR A 155 -17.80 -5.89 -10.19
N ASP A 156 -18.41 -6.92 -9.61
CA ASP A 156 -19.17 -6.79 -8.36
C ASP A 156 -18.25 -6.41 -7.19
N GLU A 157 -17.04 -6.98 -7.11
CA GLU A 157 -16.05 -6.65 -6.10
C GLU A 157 -15.50 -5.23 -6.28
N VAL A 158 -15.35 -4.76 -7.52
CA VAL A 158 -14.92 -3.39 -7.82
C VAL A 158 -16.01 -2.39 -7.42
N GLU A 159 -17.28 -2.65 -7.74
CA GLU A 159 -18.39 -1.78 -7.34
C GLU A 159 -18.50 -1.68 -5.81
N LEU A 160 -18.38 -2.82 -5.12
CA LEU A 160 -18.36 -2.84 -3.65
C LEU A 160 -17.14 -2.09 -3.10
N GLY A 161 -15.94 -2.34 -3.62
CA GLY A 161 -14.71 -1.69 -3.18
C GLY A 161 -14.72 -0.18 -3.42
N HIS A 162 -15.31 0.26 -4.53
CA HIS A 162 -15.48 1.68 -4.82
C HIS A 162 -16.46 2.34 -3.82
N ALA A 163 -17.56 1.67 -3.47
CA ALA A 163 -18.49 2.18 -2.46
C ALA A 163 -17.83 2.26 -1.07
N GLU A 164 -17.08 1.23 -0.66
CA GLU A 164 -16.32 1.23 0.61
C GLU A 164 -15.24 2.33 0.64
N LEU A 165 -14.55 2.55 -0.49
CA LEU A 165 -13.59 3.64 -0.64
C LEU A 165 -14.25 5.01 -0.49
N MET A 166 -15.37 5.22 -1.17
CA MET A 166 -16.12 6.49 -1.13
C MET A 166 -16.62 6.80 0.28
N GLU A 167 -17.21 5.81 0.95
CA GLU A 167 -17.66 5.92 2.34
C GLU A 167 -16.51 6.26 3.28
N ALA A 168 -15.39 5.53 3.19
CA ALA A 168 -14.23 5.78 4.05
C ALA A 168 -13.64 7.17 3.82
N VAL A 169 -13.61 7.66 2.58
CA VAL A 169 -13.14 9.02 2.28
C VAL A 169 -14.12 10.07 2.77
N ALA A 170 -15.43 9.81 2.71
CA ALA A 170 -16.42 10.72 3.25
C ALA A 170 -16.27 10.89 4.78
N GLU A 171 -15.91 9.82 5.50
CA GLU A 171 -15.72 9.84 6.96
C GLU A 171 -14.50 10.64 7.46
N VAL A 172 -13.61 11.10 6.57
CA VAL A 172 -12.40 11.83 7.01
C VAL A 172 -12.68 13.26 7.47
N ASP A 173 -13.81 13.82 7.03
CA ASP A 173 -14.19 15.22 7.21
C ASP A 173 -15.71 15.38 7.30
N ASP A 174 -16.17 16.23 8.21
CA ASP A 174 -17.60 16.42 8.49
C ASP A 174 -18.37 16.97 7.27
N ASP A 175 -17.75 17.81 6.43
CA ASP A 175 -18.42 18.33 5.23
C ASP A 175 -18.56 17.24 4.16
N LEU A 176 -17.55 16.36 4.02
CA LEU A 176 -17.58 15.27 3.04
C LEU A 176 -18.64 14.22 3.37
N ILE A 177 -18.81 13.85 4.65
CA ILE A 177 -19.84 12.88 5.05
C ILE A 177 -21.25 13.44 4.84
N GLU A 178 -21.48 14.74 5.08
CA GLU A 178 -22.78 15.37 4.80
C GLU A 178 -23.12 15.31 3.30
N ILE A 179 -22.16 15.65 2.43
CA ILE A 179 -22.31 15.60 0.97
C ILE A 179 -22.62 14.18 0.50
N TYR A 180 -21.88 13.18 1.01
CA TYR A 180 -22.09 11.78 0.65
C TYR A 180 -23.46 11.27 1.09
N LEU A 181 -23.94 11.64 2.29
CA LEU A 181 -25.27 11.26 2.76
C LEU A 181 -26.41 11.91 1.97
N GLU A 182 -26.21 13.13 1.45
CA GLU A 182 -27.22 13.84 0.65
C GLU A 182 -27.25 13.38 -0.82
N HIS A 183 -26.08 13.19 -1.44
CA HIS A 183 -25.95 12.95 -2.88
C HIS A 183 -25.60 11.49 -3.24
N GLY A 184 -25.06 10.71 -2.31
CA GLY A 184 -24.63 9.34 -2.53
C GLY A 184 -23.26 9.19 -3.21
N GLU A 185 -22.60 10.29 -3.56
CA GLU A 185 -21.28 10.29 -4.22
C GLU A 185 -20.48 11.56 -3.87
N LEU A 186 -19.15 11.48 -3.96
CA LEU A 186 -18.24 12.63 -3.90
C LEU A 186 -17.76 12.96 -5.31
N THR A 187 -17.49 14.23 -5.59
CA THR A 187 -16.80 14.62 -6.82
C THR A 187 -15.34 14.15 -6.80
N GLU A 188 -14.71 14.05 -7.98
CA GLU A 188 -13.29 13.68 -8.09
C GLU A 188 -12.37 14.59 -7.26
N GLU A 189 -12.66 15.89 -7.21
CA GLU A 189 -11.91 16.86 -6.40
C GLU A 189 -12.06 16.60 -4.90
N GLN A 190 -13.30 16.33 -4.45
CA GLN A 190 -13.61 15.99 -3.06
C GLN A 190 -12.95 14.68 -2.64
N LEU A 191 -13.08 13.64 -3.45
CA LEU A 191 -12.45 12.34 -3.23
C LEU A 191 -10.93 12.48 -3.15
N SER A 192 -10.31 13.17 -4.11
CA SER A 192 -8.86 13.38 -4.13
C SER A 192 -8.37 14.19 -2.92
N LYS A 193 -9.13 15.20 -2.48
CA LYS A 193 -8.79 15.99 -1.29
C LYS A 193 -8.90 15.14 -0.02
N GLY A 194 -10.03 14.45 0.17
CA GLY A 194 -10.27 13.60 1.33
C GLY A 194 -9.27 12.45 1.44
N LEU A 195 -8.90 11.82 0.32
CA LEU A 195 -7.82 10.82 0.29
C LEU A 195 -6.50 11.42 0.78
N LYS A 196 -6.10 12.56 0.22
CA LYS A 196 -4.82 13.19 0.56
C LYS A 196 -4.75 13.59 2.03
N GLU A 197 -5.78 14.24 2.56
CA GLU A 197 -5.84 14.67 3.95
C GLU A 197 -5.95 13.47 4.89
N GLY A 198 -6.85 12.52 4.60
CA GLY A 198 -7.05 11.33 5.40
C GLY A 198 -5.80 10.44 5.50
N ILE A 199 -5.06 10.26 4.41
CA ILE A 199 -3.81 9.47 4.40
C ILE A 199 -2.72 10.20 5.19
N ARG A 200 -2.54 11.50 4.96
CA ARG A 200 -1.49 12.30 5.63
C ARG A 200 -1.70 12.39 7.15
N ASN A 201 -2.95 12.46 7.58
CA ASN A 201 -3.32 12.49 8.99
C ASN A 201 -3.38 11.09 9.64
N GLY A 202 -3.17 10.01 8.86
CA GLY A 202 -3.26 8.64 9.36
C GLY A 202 -4.68 8.20 9.77
N GLN A 203 -5.70 8.89 9.26
CA GLN A 203 -7.11 8.49 9.36
C GLN A 203 -7.40 7.36 8.39
N LEU A 204 -6.91 7.48 7.14
CA LEU A 204 -6.99 6.45 6.11
C LEU A 204 -5.68 5.70 6.00
N ILE A 205 -5.78 4.37 5.95
CA ILE A 205 -4.63 3.48 5.71
C ILE A 205 -4.83 2.84 4.34
N PRO A 206 -4.24 3.40 3.27
CA PRO A 206 -4.39 2.90 1.92
C PRO A 206 -3.69 1.56 1.75
N VAL A 207 -4.36 0.63 1.08
CA VAL A 207 -3.82 -0.66 0.67
C VAL A 207 -3.64 -0.65 -0.85
N ILE A 208 -2.41 -0.93 -1.24
CA ILE A 208 -1.98 -1.19 -2.60
C ILE A 208 -1.60 -2.66 -2.70
N CYS A 209 -1.95 -3.31 -3.79
CA CYS A 209 -1.77 -4.74 -3.99
C CYS A 209 -0.76 -5.02 -5.10
N GLY A 210 0.05 -6.06 -4.99
CA GLY A 210 0.96 -6.42 -6.07
C GLY A 210 1.80 -7.68 -5.85
N SER A 211 2.75 -7.85 -6.77
CA SER A 211 3.84 -8.81 -6.68
C SER A 211 5.14 -8.13 -7.07
N ALA A 212 5.98 -7.84 -6.08
CA ALA A 212 7.32 -7.31 -6.34
C ALA A 212 8.20 -8.32 -7.11
N LEU A 213 7.99 -9.62 -6.91
CA LEU A 213 8.73 -10.67 -7.61
C LEU A 213 8.42 -10.66 -9.12
N GLN A 214 7.15 -10.46 -9.48
CA GLN A 214 6.69 -10.46 -10.87
C GLN A 214 6.65 -9.06 -11.50
N ASN A 215 7.14 -8.03 -10.79
CA ASN A 215 7.02 -6.62 -11.17
C ASN A 215 5.57 -6.21 -11.48
N MET A 216 4.63 -6.45 -10.57
CA MET A 216 3.22 -6.08 -10.73
C MET A 216 2.78 -5.16 -9.59
N GLY A 217 2.20 -4.00 -9.91
CA GLY A 217 1.67 -3.02 -8.94
C GLY A 217 2.69 -2.15 -8.22
N VAL A 218 3.99 -2.30 -8.53
CA VAL A 218 5.05 -1.45 -7.94
C VAL A 218 5.01 -0.03 -8.52
N ASP A 219 4.66 0.12 -9.79
CA ASP A 219 4.37 1.41 -10.42
C ASP A 219 3.24 2.15 -9.68
N LEU A 220 2.13 1.45 -9.43
CA LEU A 220 0.99 1.98 -8.71
C LEU A 220 1.31 2.34 -7.24
N LEU A 221 2.17 1.54 -6.59
CA LEU A 221 2.68 1.85 -5.25
C LEU A 221 3.50 3.15 -5.24
N LEU A 222 4.40 3.33 -6.20
CA LEU A 222 5.23 4.53 -6.30
C LEU A 222 4.40 5.77 -6.62
N ASP A 223 3.43 5.67 -7.52
CA ASP A 223 2.50 6.75 -7.83
C ASP A 223 1.65 7.13 -6.61
N THR A 224 1.16 6.13 -5.85
CA THR A 224 0.42 6.35 -4.59
C THR A 224 1.30 7.05 -3.55
N ALA A 225 2.55 6.61 -3.39
CA ALA A 225 3.50 7.23 -2.47
C ALA A 225 3.74 8.70 -2.82
N ILE A 226 3.99 9.00 -4.11
CA ILE A 226 4.21 10.37 -4.58
C ILE A 226 2.97 11.25 -4.39
N LYS A 227 1.78 10.72 -4.68
CA LYS A 227 0.53 11.49 -4.64
C LYS A 227 0.10 11.82 -3.21
N TYR A 228 0.25 10.88 -2.28
CA TYR A 228 -0.40 10.96 -0.97
C TYR A 228 0.54 11.13 0.21
N LEU A 229 1.76 10.58 0.18
CA LEU A 229 2.70 10.80 1.28
C LEU A 229 3.17 12.27 1.30
N PRO A 230 3.56 12.80 2.47
CA PRO A 230 4.14 14.12 2.58
C PRO A 230 5.53 14.17 1.92
N SER A 231 5.87 15.34 1.39
CA SER A 231 7.23 15.70 0.98
C SER A 231 7.94 16.42 2.14
N PRO A 232 9.27 16.34 2.23
CA PRO A 232 10.02 17.19 3.16
C PRO A 232 9.79 18.67 2.82
N ASP A 233 9.52 19.49 3.84
CA ASP A 233 9.36 20.95 3.73
C ASP A 233 10.68 21.67 3.40
#